data_AF-A0A080YX22-F1
#
_entry.id   AF-A0A080YX22-F1
#
_cell.length_a   1.000
_cell.length_b   1.000
_cell.length_c   1.000
_cell.angle_alpha   90.00
_cell.angle_beta   90.00
_cell.angle_gamma   90.00
#
_symmetry.space_group_name_H-M   'P 1'
#
loop_
_entity.id
_entity.type
_entity.pdbx_description
1 polymer ?
#
loop_
_entity_poly.entity_id
_entity_poly.type
_entity_poly.pdbx_seq_one_letter_code
_entity_poly.pdbx_strand_id
1 'polypeptide(L)' 'MAFRAGHTFSTDISFSQDTLLEITPDDVCHWMNFRAFGDANPAEDAKPVNARASTLEYAKKAISSFMPRRTVP' A
#
# COMPACT_ATOMS: atom_id res chain seq x y z
N MET A 1 5.90 -1.76 0.78
CA MET A 1 6.46 -2.90 1.55
C MET A 1 7.57 -2.50 2.53
N ALA A 2 8.39 -1.47 2.26
CA ALA A 2 9.35 -0.94 3.26
C ALA A 2 8.67 -0.49 4.58
N PHE A 3 7.38 -0.16 4.52
CA PHE A 3 6.53 0.18 5.66
C PHE A 3 6.46 -0.92 6.75
N ARG A 4 6.45 -2.21 6.38
CA ARG A 4 6.36 -3.32 7.35
C ARG A 4 7.71 -3.94 7.68
N ALA A 5 8.62 -3.94 6.70
CA ALA A 5 9.84 -4.73 6.77
C ALA A 5 11.05 -3.96 7.31
N GLY A 6 10.94 -2.64 7.51
CA GLY A 6 12.03 -1.79 8.02
C GLY A 6 13.23 -1.65 7.09
N HIS A 7 13.19 -2.25 5.89
CA HIS A 7 14.24 -2.19 4.88
C HIS A 7 13.66 -1.88 3.51
N THR A 8 14.48 -1.28 2.65
CA THR A 8 14.18 -1.04 1.24
C THR A 8 14.30 -2.35 0.46
N PHE A 9 13.29 -2.63 -0.36
CA PHE A 9 13.33 -3.74 -1.31
C PHE A 9 14.10 -3.31 -2.56
N SER A 10 14.95 -4.20 -3.09
CA SER A 10 15.59 -4.00 -4.39
C SER A 10 14.53 -3.96 -5.50
N THR A 11 14.79 -3.20 -6.57
CA THR A 11 13.89 -3.10 -7.73
C THR A 11 13.69 -4.44 -8.42
N ASP A 12 14.67 -5.35 -8.31
CA ASP A 12 14.68 -6.67 -8.95
C ASP A 12 14.01 -7.78 -8.11
N ILE A 13 13.44 -7.44 -6.95
CA ILE A 13 12.76 -8.42 -6.11
C ILE A 13 11.43 -8.83 -6.76
N SER A 14 11.32 -10.13 -7.04
CA SER A 14 10.05 -10.78 -7.30
C SER A 14 9.44 -11.25 -5.97
N PHE A 15 8.23 -10.79 -5.67
CA PHE A 15 7.47 -11.28 -4.52
C PHE A 15 6.77 -12.59 -4.89
N SER A 16 6.78 -13.56 -3.98
CA SER A 16 6.02 -14.79 -4.16
C SER A 16 4.52 -14.51 -4.06
N GLN A 17 3.72 -15.35 -4.72
CA GLN A 17 2.25 -15.21 -4.69
C GLN A 17 1.68 -15.32 -3.27
N ASP A 18 2.28 -16.17 -2.42
CA ASP A 18 1.89 -16.35 -1.02
C ASP A 18 2.04 -15.06 -0.22
N THR A 19 3.17 -14.37 -0.36
CA THR A 19 3.42 -13.07 0.27
C THR A 19 2.46 -11.97 -0.22
N LEU A 20 2.01 -12.03 -1.47
CA LEU A 20 1.00 -11.10 -1.99
C LEU A 20 -0.40 -11.40 -1.46
N LEU A 21 -0.71 -12.67 -1.18
CA LEU A 21 -2.01 -13.10 -0.63
C LEU A 21 -2.17 -12.76 0.86
N GLU A 22 -1.07 -12.59 1.59
CA GLU A 22 -1.06 -12.15 2.98
C GLU A 22 -1.40 -10.67 3.18
N ILE A 23 -1.39 -9.86 2.11
CA ILE A 23 -1.70 -8.43 2.20
C ILE A 23 -3.18 -8.25 2.57
N THR A 24 -3.42 -7.63 3.72
CA THR A 24 -4.79 -7.33 4.17
C THR A 24 -5.28 -5.98 3.64
N PRO A 25 -6.60 -5.76 3.56
CA PRO A 25 -7.15 -4.43 3.26
C PRO A 25 -6.67 -3.35 4.23
N ASP A 26 -6.47 -3.72 5.51
CA ASP A 26 -5.97 -2.82 6.54
C ASP A 26 -4.54 -2.36 6.20
N ASP A 27 -3.64 -3.29 5.84
CA ASP A 27 -2.27 -2.95 5.41
C ASP A 27 -2.24 -1.93 4.26
N VAL A 28 -3.20 -2.02 3.33
CA VAL A 28 -3.32 -1.07 2.21
C VAL A 28 -3.79 0.30 2.70
N CYS A 29 -4.76 0.35 3.61
CA CYS A 29 -5.23 1.59 4.23
C CYS A 29 -4.09 2.30 4.99
N HIS A 30 -3.38 1.56 5.85
CA HIS A 30 -2.24 2.10 6.61
C HIS A 30 -1.13 2.61 5.69
N TRP A 31 -0.84 1.90 4.60
CA TRP A 31 0.13 2.37 3.62
C TRP A 31 -0.33 3.62 2.85
N MET A 32 -1.62 3.71 2.49
CA MET A 32 -2.18 4.90 1.85
C MET A 32 -2.17 6.11 2.79
N ASN A 33 -2.50 5.90 4.06
CA ASN A 33 -2.41 6.91 5.10
C ASN A 33 -0.96 7.39 5.25
N PHE A 34 -0.01 6.46 5.39
CA PHE A 34 1.40 6.80 5.49
C PHE A 34 1.88 7.61 4.28
N ARG A 35 1.42 7.26 3.08
CA ARG A 35 1.76 7.99 1.85
C ARG A 35 1.15 9.41 1.80
N ALA A 36 -0.03 9.62 2.37
CA ALA A 36 -0.73 10.91 2.33
C ALA A 36 -0.32 11.85 3.48
N PHE A 37 -0.19 11.31 4.69
CA PHE A 37 0.01 12.05 5.93
C PHE A 37 1.43 11.89 6.51
N GLY A 38 2.19 10.87 6.09
CA GLY A 38 3.45 10.48 6.74
C GLY A 38 3.26 9.59 7.97
N ASP A 39 2.00 9.28 8.33
CA ASP A 39 1.61 8.42 9.45
C ASP A 39 0.60 7.37 8.97
N ALA A 40 0.74 6.14 9.45
CA ALA A 40 -0.18 5.04 9.15
C ALA A 40 -1.54 5.20 9.83
N ASN A 41 -1.56 5.82 11.01
CA ASN A 41 -2.76 6.07 11.79
C ASN A 41 -2.89 7.56 12.10
N PRO A 42 -3.18 8.40 11.08
CA PRO A 42 -3.30 9.83 11.24
C PRO A 42 -4.49 10.19 12.15
N ALA A 43 -4.37 11.31 12.86
CA ALA A 43 -5.49 11.90 13.57
C ALA A 43 -6.57 12.41 12.58
N GLU A 44 -7.83 12.51 13.03
CA GLU A 44 -8.94 12.94 12.17
C GLU A 44 -8.76 14.34 11.57
N ASP A 45 -8.00 15.22 12.23
CA ASP A 45 -7.69 16.58 11.79
C ASP A 45 -6.38 16.68 10.97
N ALA A 46 -5.68 15.57 10.78
CA ALA A 46 -4.45 15.53 10.01
C ALA A 46 -4.71 15.96 8.56
N LYS A 47 -3.75 16.69 7.98
CA LYS A 47 -3.84 17.17 6.60
C LYS A 47 -2.98 16.30 5.69
N PRO A 48 -3.48 15.89 4.52
CA PRO A 48 -2.69 15.11 3.57
C PRO A 48 -1.70 16.05 2.85
N VAL A 49 -0.50 16.20 3.43
CA VAL A 49 0.55 17.09 2.89
C VAL A 49 1.36 16.42 1.78
N ASN A 50 1.50 15.09 1.83
CA ASN A 50 2.48 14.36 1.02
C ASN A 50 1.89 13.78 -0.28
N ALA A 51 0.58 13.61 -0.38
CA ALA A 51 -0.08 13.13 -1.59
C ALA A 51 -1.49 13.70 -1.77
N ARG A 52 -1.87 13.90 -3.03
CA ARG A 52 -3.24 14.31 -3.42
C ARG A 52 -4.09 13.08 -3.77
N ALA A 53 -5.41 13.28 -3.80
CA ALA A 53 -6.38 12.23 -4.13
C ALA A 53 -6.06 11.48 -5.44
N SER A 54 -5.69 12.20 -6.51
CA SER A 54 -5.34 11.59 -7.80
C SER A 54 -4.10 10.69 -7.73
N THR A 55 -3.11 11.05 -6.92
CA THR A 55 -1.92 10.23 -6.67
C THR A 55 -2.27 8.95 -5.91
N LEU A 56 -3.17 9.05 -4.92
CA LEU A 56 -3.65 7.89 -4.15
C LEU A 56 -4.52 6.96 -5.00
N GLU A 57 -5.35 7.52 -5.88
CA GLU A 57 -6.17 6.74 -6.82
C GLU A 57 -5.30 5.92 -7.78
N TYR A 58 -4.26 6.53 -8.35
CA TYR A 58 -3.29 5.82 -9.18
C TYR A 58 -2.58 4.71 -8.39
N ALA A 59 -2.16 5.01 -7.15
CA ALA A 59 -1.51 4.03 -6.28
C ALA A 59 -2.43 2.83 -5.96
N LYS A 60 -3.71 3.09 -5.68
CA LYS A 60 -4.73 2.06 -5.47
C LYS A 60 -4.88 1.16 -6.70
N LYS A 61 -4.96 1.76 -7.90
CA LYS A 61 -5.04 1.02 -9.16
C LYS A 61 -3.82 0.12 -9.37
N ALA A 62 -2.62 0.65 -9.12
CA ALA A 62 -1.39 -0.11 -9.23
C ALA A 62 -1.39 -1.31 -8.27
N ILE A 63 -1.66 -1.09 -6.97
CA ILE A 63 -1.75 -2.18 -5.98
C ILE A 63 -2.79 -3.22 -6.40
N SER A 64 -3.98 -2.78 -6.82
CA SER A 64 -5.04 -3.67 -7.26
C SER A 64 -4.65 -4.53 -8.48
N SER A 65 -3.77 -4.03 -9.36
CA SER A 65 -3.29 -4.80 -10.50
C SER A 65 -2.33 -5.92 -10.12
N PHE A 66 -1.62 -5.78 -8.99
CA PHE A 66 -0.71 -6.80 -8.45
C PHE A 66 -1.40 -7.79 -7.50
N MET A 67 -2.62 -7.51 -7.05
CA MET A 67 -3.35 -8.41 -6.16
C MET A 67 -3.92 -9.60 -6.96
N PRO A 68 -3.56 -10.85 -6.60
CA PRO A 68 -4.14 -12.02 -7.24
C PRO A 68 -5.65 -12.10 -6.95
N ARG A 69 -6.46 -12.37 -7.97
CA ARG A 69 -7.91 -12.53 -7.83
C ARG A 69 -8.19 -13.84 -7.09
N ARG A 70 -8.43 -13.77 -5.78
CA ARG A 70 -8.79 -14.94 -4.94
C ARG A 70 -10.07 -15.66 -5.38
N THR A 71 -10.87 -15.07 -6.26
CA THR A 71 -12.22 -15.55 -6.63
C THR A 71 -12.39 -15.95 -8.10
N VAL A 72 -11.34 -15.92 -8.91
CA VAL A 72 -11.41 -16.42 -10.29
C VAL A 72 -10.76 -17.81 -10.32
N PRO A 73 -11.52 -18.87 -10.64
CA PRO A 73 -10.99 -20.22 -10.78
C PRO A 73 -10.00 -20.36 -11.95
#